data_AF-A0A8T5R2X4-F1
#
_entry.id   AF-A0A8T5R2X4-F1
#
_cell.length_a   1.000
_cell.length_b   1.000
_cell.length_c   1.000
_cell.angle_alpha   90.00
_cell.angle_beta   90.00
_cell.angle_gamma   90.00
#
_symmetry.space_group_name_H-M   'P 1'
#
loop_
_entity.id
_entity.type
_entity.pdbx_description
1 polymer ?
#
loop_
_entity_poly.entity_id
_entity_poly.type
_entity_poly.pdbx_seq_one_letter_code
_entity_poly.pdbx_strand_id
1 'polypeptide(L)'
;MKKAELISQLENAKNNYILGLAAISLFSSGEAREILSKNVAKFGPYTVNFDQVAVLLSNPENQAIAIKEFLLSQLRALIKESFELLKSYCSESGQTQAMQTEPWYQFARLIRNCLSHDFRFVFNERDKAKLPISWRNRTITNNHQHQHLTLDFFGYVETWDLFSEFHAFAVERLD
;
A
#
# COMPACT_ATOMS: atom_id res chain seq x y z
N MET A 1 3.65 -2.11 -22.14
CA MET A 1 4.81 -2.05 -21.20
C MET A 1 5.71 -3.26 -21.41
N LYS A 2 7.05 -3.16 -21.32
CA LYS A 2 7.95 -4.33 -21.36
C LYS A 2 8.13 -4.94 -19.96
N LYS A 3 8.45 -6.24 -19.84
CA LYS A 3 8.70 -6.90 -18.53
C LYS A 3 9.71 -6.16 -17.66
N ALA A 4 10.83 -5.75 -18.23
CA ALA A 4 11.87 -4.99 -17.51
C ALA A 4 11.35 -3.64 -16.97
N GLU A 5 10.45 -2.99 -17.72
CA GLU A 5 9.82 -1.73 -17.31
C GLU A 5 8.83 -1.97 -16.16
N LEU A 6 8.03 -3.03 -16.22
CA LEU A 6 7.16 -3.47 -15.12
C LEU A 6 7.96 -3.69 -13.83
N ILE A 7 9.05 -4.47 -13.90
CA ILE A 7 9.91 -4.76 -12.74
C ILE A 7 10.49 -3.46 -12.17
N SER A 8 10.98 -2.56 -13.03
CA SER A 8 11.50 -1.26 -12.60
C SER A 8 10.42 -0.42 -11.91
N GLN A 9 9.17 -0.45 -12.38
CA GLN A 9 8.08 0.29 -11.75
C GLN A 9 7.65 -0.32 -10.41
N LEU A 10 7.68 -1.66 -10.27
CA LEU A 10 7.47 -2.33 -8.98
C LEU A 10 8.55 -1.97 -7.96
N GLU A 11 9.82 -1.94 -8.37
CA GLU A 11 10.91 -1.50 -7.49
C GLU A 11 10.76 -0.02 -7.09
N ASN A 12 10.26 0.85 -7.98
CA ASN A 12 9.93 2.23 -7.61
C ASN A 12 8.82 2.31 -6.55
N ALA A 13 7.75 1.52 -6.70
CA ALA A 13 6.67 1.46 -5.70
C ALA A 13 7.20 1.02 -4.32
N LYS A 14 8.05 -0.02 -4.30
CA LYS A 14 8.75 -0.48 -3.09
C LYS A 14 9.66 0.58 -2.50
N ASN A 15 10.47 1.25 -3.32
CA ASN A 15 11.36 2.31 -2.84
C ASN A 15 10.58 3.46 -2.21
N ASN A 16 9.45 3.87 -2.79
CA ASN A 16 8.57 4.87 -2.20
C ASN A 16 8.02 4.41 -0.84
N TYR A 17 7.59 3.15 -0.74
CA TYR A 17 7.14 2.58 0.53
C TYR A 17 8.25 2.61 1.59
N ILE A 18 9.48 2.19 1.24
CA ILE A 18 10.65 2.22 2.14
C ILE A 18 10.98 3.65 2.58
N LEU A 19 10.93 4.63 1.68
CA LEU A 19 11.10 6.04 2.02
C LEU A 19 10.03 6.50 3.02
N GLY A 20 8.78 6.07 2.83
CA GLY A 20 7.69 6.30 3.77
C GLY A 20 7.96 5.70 5.15
N LEU A 21 8.44 4.45 5.22
CA LEU A 21 8.83 3.81 6.48
C LEU A 21 9.99 4.51 7.18
N ALA A 22 11.02 4.92 6.42
CA ALA A 22 12.15 5.69 6.94
C ALA A 22 11.68 7.03 7.52
N ALA A 23 10.79 7.74 6.82
CA ALA A 23 10.19 8.98 7.30
C ALA A 23 9.36 8.76 8.58
N ILE A 24 8.57 7.67 8.67
CA ILE A 24 7.84 7.32 9.90
C ILE A 24 8.79 7.08 11.07
N SER A 25 9.89 6.37 10.85
CA SER A 25 10.90 6.12 11.89
C SER A 25 11.51 7.45 12.38
N LEU A 26 11.83 8.37 11.46
CA LEU A 26 12.32 9.70 11.81
C LEU A 26 11.26 10.55 12.51
N PHE A 27 10.01 10.56 12.06
CA PHE A 27 8.91 11.30 12.71
C PHE A 27 8.59 10.77 14.11
N SER A 28 8.91 9.51 14.38
CA SER A 28 8.81 8.92 15.72
C SER A 28 9.97 9.33 16.63
N SER A 29 11.07 9.84 16.07
CA SER A 29 12.19 10.39 16.83
C SER A 29 11.88 11.83 17.30
N GLY A 30 12.43 12.22 18.44
CA GLY A 30 12.30 13.61 18.93
C GLY A 30 13.03 14.64 18.05
N GLU A 31 14.01 14.21 17.27
CA GLU A 31 14.93 15.06 16.50
C GLU A 31 14.28 15.67 15.25
N ALA A 32 13.30 14.98 14.65
CA ALA A 32 12.65 15.44 13.42
C ALA A 32 11.99 16.82 13.57
N ARG A 33 11.50 17.16 14.76
CA ARG A 33 10.79 18.43 15.02
C ARG A 33 11.68 19.65 14.77
N GLU A 34 12.91 19.61 15.27
CA GLU A 34 13.85 20.73 15.12
C GLU A 34 14.34 20.89 13.68
N ILE A 35 14.54 19.76 12.98
CA ILE A 35 14.92 19.78 11.57
C ILE A 35 13.78 20.39 10.75
N LEU A 36 12.54 19.94 10.96
CA LEU A 36 11.38 20.40 10.19
C LEU A 36 11.10 21.89 10.40
N SER A 37 11.23 22.44 11.62
CA SER A 37 10.98 23.87 11.88
C SER A 37 11.99 24.83 11.23
N LYS A 38 13.10 24.31 10.68
CA LYS A 38 14.14 25.10 10.03
C LYS A 38 14.23 24.87 8.52
N ASN A 39 13.40 23.96 7.98
CA ASN A 39 13.50 23.53 6.60
C ASN A 39 12.21 23.79 5.82
N VAL A 40 12.36 23.88 4.50
CA VAL A 40 11.28 24.17 3.55
C VAL A 40 11.47 23.36 2.28
N ALA A 41 10.38 23.02 1.59
CA ALA A 41 10.44 22.58 0.20
C ALA A 41 10.28 23.79 -0.74
N LYS A 42 11.13 23.87 -1.76
CA LYS A 42 11.03 24.86 -2.84
C LYS A 42 10.89 24.16 -4.18
N PHE A 43 9.86 24.50 -4.94
CA PHE A 43 9.66 23.98 -6.29
C PHE A 43 8.90 25.01 -7.13
N GLY A 44 9.50 25.41 -8.25
CA GLY A 44 8.98 26.51 -9.07
C GLY A 44 8.79 27.79 -8.24
N PRO A 45 7.60 28.44 -8.27
CA PRO A 45 7.31 29.63 -7.47
C PRO A 45 6.86 29.31 -6.04
N TYR A 46 6.73 28.03 -5.67
CA TYR A 46 6.17 27.62 -4.38
C TYR A 46 7.25 27.40 -3.34
N THR A 47 6.97 27.88 -2.13
CA THR A 47 7.70 27.53 -0.91
C THR A 47 6.71 26.96 0.10
N VAL A 48 6.98 25.74 0.57
CA VAL A 48 6.17 25.07 1.57
C VAL A 48 7.00 24.95 2.84
N ASN A 49 6.56 25.64 3.90
CA ASN A 49 7.16 25.55 5.22
C ASN A 49 6.72 24.26 5.91
N PHE A 50 7.63 23.62 6.64
CA PHE A 50 7.31 22.40 7.38
C PHE A 50 6.92 22.63 8.85
N ASP A 51 6.78 23.89 9.28
CA ASP A 51 6.39 24.26 10.65
C ASP A 51 5.09 23.60 11.09
N GLN A 52 4.12 23.49 10.17
CA GLN A 52 2.85 22.81 10.44
C GLN A 52 3.08 21.34 10.84
N VAL A 53 4.03 20.66 10.19
CA VAL A 53 4.37 19.27 10.51
C VAL A 53 5.13 19.22 11.84
N ALA A 54 6.05 20.15 12.09
CA ALA A 54 6.76 20.22 13.37
C ALA A 54 5.80 20.38 14.57
N VAL A 55 4.79 21.25 14.43
CA VAL A 55 3.72 21.43 15.43
C VAL A 55 2.88 20.17 15.57
N LEU A 56 2.47 19.56 14.45
CA LEU A 56 1.70 18.31 14.44
C LEU A 56 2.43 17.20 15.22
N LEU A 57 3.74 17.07 15.00
CA LEU A 57 4.58 16.07 15.66
C LEU A 57 4.89 16.41 17.12
N SER A 58 4.68 17.64 17.58
CA SER A 58 4.98 18.07 18.96
C SER A 58 4.00 17.52 20.01
N ASN A 59 2.77 17.28 19.62
CA ASN A 59 1.73 16.68 20.46
C ASN A 59 1.72 15.15 20.24
N PRO A 60 1.90 14.31 21.27
CA PRO A 60 1.97 12.86 21.11
C PRO A 60 0.73 12.21 20.47
N GLU A 61 -0.47 12.70 20.78
CA GLU A 61 -1.72 12.16 20.21
C GLU A 61 -1.82 12.49 18.72
N ASN A 62 -1.56 13.74 18.36
CA ASN A 62 -1.53 14.18 16.96
C ASN A 62 -0.43 13.47 16.17
N GLN A 63 0.74 13.26 16.77
CA GLN A 63 1.85 12.52 16.18
C GLN A 63 1.44 11.08 15.86
N ALA A 64 0.81 10.38 16.80
CA ALA A 64 0.34 9.01 16.60
C ALA A 64 -0.70 8.92 15.48
N ILE A 65 -1.65 9.86 15.42
CA ILE A 65 -2.64 9.94 14.35
C ILE A 65 -1.96 10.20 13.00
N ALA A 66 -1.07 11.19 12.94
CA ALA A 66 -0.38 11.56 11.70
C ALA A 66 0.47 10.41 11.15
N ILE A 67 1.22 9.73 12.01
CA ILE A 67 2.02 8.56 11.64
C ILE A 67 1.13 7.43 11.13
N LYS A 68 0.01 7.15 11.81
CA LYS A 68 -0.94 6.11 11.38
C LYS A 68 -1.53 6.42 10.02
N GLU A 69 -2.04 7.64 9.80
CA GLU A 69 -2.62 8.04 8.52
C GLU A 69 -1.57 8.05 7.39
N PHE A 70 -0.36 8.51 7.70
CA PHE A 70 0.73 8.46 6.74
C PHE A 70 1.10 7.02 6.38
N LEU A 71 1.21 6.11 7.35
CA LEU A 71 1.39 4.68 7.11
C LEU A 71 0.30 4.11 6.20
N LEU A 72 -0.98 4.36 6.53
CA LEU A 72 -2.11 3.87 5.74
C LEU A 72 -2.01 4.34 4.28
N SER A 73 -1.57 5.58 4.04
CA SER A 73 -1.32 6.09 2.69
C SER A 73 -0.22 5.30 1.96
N GLN A 74 0.84 4.90 2.66
CA GLN A 74 1.94 4.10 2.10
C GLN A 74 1.49 2.67 1.77
N LEU A 75 0.72 2.01 2.66
CA LEU A 75 0.18 0.67 2.39
C LEU A 75 -0.75 0.69 1.17
N ARG A 76 -1.62 1.71 1.10
CA ARG A 76 -2.51 1.93 -0.04
C ARG A 76 -1.71 2.07 -1.33
N ALA A 77 -0.70 2.95 -1.36
CA ALA A 77 0.10 3.20 -2.54
C ALA A 77 0.80 1.92 -3.03
N LEU A 78 1.55 1.24 -2.15
CA LEU A 78 2.31 0.06 -2.52
C LEU A 78 1.43 -1.05 -3.11
N ILE A 79 0.35 -1.41 -2.42
CA ILE A 79 -0.50 -2.54 -2.85
C ILE A 79 -1.31 -2.17 -4.09
N LYS A 80 -1.91 -0.96 -4.12
CA LYS A 80 -2.75 -0.55 -5.25
C LYS A 80 -1.92 -0.40 -6.52
N GLU A 81 -0.81 0.33 -6.46
CA GLU A 81 0.03 0.58 -7.64
C GLU A 81 0.58 -0.74 -8.17
N SER A 82 1.19 -1.57 -7.30
CA SER A 82 1.78 -2.84 -7.73
C SER A 82 0.76 -3.80 -8.34
N PHE A 83 -0.43 -3.92 -7.75
CA PHE A 83 -1.47 -4.77 -8.31
C PHE A 83 -1.98 -4.25 -9.67
N GLU A 84 -2.16 -2.93 -9.82
CA GLU A 84 -2.59 -2.37 -11.11
C GLU A 84 -1.51 -2.49 -12.19
N LEU A 85 -0.24 -2.35 -11.84
CA LEU A 85 0.89 -2.55 -12.76
C LEU A 85 0.90 -3.98 -13.31
N LEU A 86 0.82 -4.98 -12.43
CA LEU A 86 0.72 -6.39 -12.82
C LEU A 86 -0.50 -6.64 -13.71
N LYS A 87 -1.66 -6.13 -13.30
CA LYS A 87 -2.91 -6.32 -14.02
C LYS A 87 -2.86 -5.68 -15.42
N SER A 88 -2.32 -4.48 -15.55
CA SER A 88 -2.15 -3.81 -16.85
C SER A 88 -1.22 -4.62 -17.75
N TYR A 89 -0.07 -5.03 -17.22
CA TYR A 89 0.87 -5.87 -17.97
C TYR A 89 0.22 -7.15 -18.47
N CYS A 90 -0.41 -7.91 -17.58
CA CYS A 90 -1.04 -9.19 -17.90
C CYS A 90 -2.23 -9.03 -18.86
N SER A 91 -2.89 -7.88 -18.86
CA SER A 91 -3.92 -7.57 -19.85
C SER A 91 -3.30 -7.31 -21.23
N GLU A 92 -2.21 -6.56 -21.29
CA GLU A 92 -1.50 -6.23 -22.54
C GLU A 92 -0.76 -7.43 -23.14
N SER A 93 -0.19 -8.30 -22.30
CA SER A 93 0.58 -9.48 -22.71
C SER A 93 -0.26 -10.75 -22.88
N GLY A 94 -1.56 -10.70 -22.58
CA GLY A 94 -2.44 -11.87 -22.64
C GLY A 94 -2.27 -12.86 -21.47
N GLN A 95 -1.49 -12.51 -20.43
CA GLN A 95 -1.20 -13.36 -19.27
C GLN A 95 -2.17 -13.16 -18.09
N THR A 96 -3.35 -12.56 -18.34
CA THR A 96 -4.37 -12.30 -17.30
C THR A 96 -4.77 -13.58 -16.55
N GLN A 97 -4.91 -14.70 -17.25
CA GLN A 97 -5.26 -15.97 -16.62
C GLN A 97 -4.17 -16.44 -15.64
N ALA A 98 -2.89 -16.26 -15.98
CA ALA A 98 -1.78 -16.63 -15.11
C ALA A 98 -1.83 -15.87 -13.78
N MET A 99 -2.05 -14.54 -13.84
CA MET A 99 -2.22 -13.73 -12.63
C MET A 99 -3.46 -14.16 -11.83
N GLN A 100 -4.58 -14.46 -12.50
CA GLN A 100 -5.83 -14.84 -11.82
C GLN A 100 -5.77 -16.20 -11.11
N THR A 101 -4.85 -17.07 -11.52
CA THR A 101 -4.63 -18.39 -10.89
C THR A 101 -3.67 -18.34 -9.72
N GLU A 102 -3.00 -17.22 -9.47
CA GLU A 102 -2.10 -17.09 -8.33
C GLU A 102 -2.87 -17.18 -7.00
N PRO A 103 -2.34 -17.87 -5.97
CA PRO A 103 -3.04 -18.07 -4.69
C PRO A 103 -3.44 -16.78 -3.99
N TRP A 104 -2.64 -15.72 -4.14
CA TRP A 104 -2.90 -14.41 -3.55
C TRP A 104 -3.92 -13.57 -4.31
N TYR A 105 -4.26 -13.91 -5.57
CA TYR A 105 -4.97 -12.99 -6.47
C TYR A 105 -6.32 -12.51 -5.93
N GLN A 106 -7.17 -13.43 -5.47
CA GLN A 106 -8.50 -13.04 -4.99
C GLN A 106 -8.43 -12.23 -3.69
N PHE A 107 -7.50 -12.58 -2.80
CA PHE A 107 -7.26 -11.84 -1.56
C PHE A 107 -6.74 -10.42 -1.87
N ALA A 108 -5.68 -10.34 -2.68
CA ALA A 108 -5.08 -9.09 -3.12
C ALA A 108 -6.08 -8.16 -3.79
N ARG A 109 -6.95 -8.69 -4.67
CA ARG A 109 -7.99 -7.91 -5.34
C ARG A 109 -8.96 -7.28 -4.33
N LEU A 110 -9.39 -8.02 -3.31
CA LEU A 110 -10.29 -7.50 -2.28
C LEU A 110 -9.59 -6.47 -1.37
N ILE A 111 -8.34 -6.72 -0.98
CA ILE A 111 -7.54 -5.76 -0.22
C ILE A 111 -7.32 -4.48 -1.02
N ARG A 112 -6.86 -4.57 -2.27
CA ARG A 112 -6.66 -3.43 -3.18
C ARG A 112 -7.95 -2.61 -3.32
N ASN A 113 -9.10 -3.25 -3.46
CA ASN A 113 -10.39 -2.56 -3.53
C ASN A 113 -10.69 -1.81 -2.24
N CYS A 114 -10.55 -2.48 -1.09
CA CYS A 114 -10.73 -1.87 0.23
C CYS A 114 -9.83 -0.64 0.42
N LEU A 115 -8.52 -0.78 0.11
CA LEU A 115 -7.54 0.30 0.19
C LEU A 115 -7.83 1.46 -0.77
N SER A 116 -8.38 1.19 -1.96
CA SER A 116 -8.65 2.22 -2.97
C SER A 116 -9.84 3.12 -2.65
N HIS A 117 -10.71 2.69 -1.74
CA HIS A 117 -11.85 3.46 -1.27
C HIS A 117 -11.55 4.03 0.14
N ASP A 118 -12.48 3.89 1.07
CA ASP A 118 -12.47 4.43 2.42
C ASP A 118 -11.95 3.42 3.47
N PHE A 119 -11.08 2.50 3.04
CA PHE A 119 -10.60 1.38 3.86
C PHE A 119 -11.73 0.51 4.42
N ARG A 120 -12.87 0.42 3.72
CA ARG A 120 -13.93 -0.52 4.07
C ARG A 120 -14.04 -1.64 3.04
N PHE A 121 -14.31 -2.83 3.55
CA PHE A 121 -14.68 -3.95 2.70
C PHE A 121 -16.08 -3.74 2.13
N VAL A 122 -16.20 -3.85 0.82
CA VAL A 122 -17.48 -3.82 0.11
C VAL A 122 -17.49 -4.96 -0.90
N PHE A 123 -18.36 -5.94 -0.68
CA PHE A 123 -18.49 -7.13 -1.52
C PHE A 123 -19.76 -7.06 -2.36
N ASN A 124 -19.63 -7.27 -3.67
CA ASN A 124 -20.79 -7.52 -4.54
C ASN A 124 -21.17 -9.01 -4.51
N GLU A 125 -22.26 -9.39 -5.18
CA GLU A 125 -22.75 -10.79 -5.20
C GLU A 125 -21.71 -11.78 -5.76
N ARG A 126 -20.88 -11.37 -6.71
CA ARG A 126 -19.80 -12.23 -7.26
C ARG A 126 -18.67 -12.41 -6.26
N ASP A 127 -18.37 -11.41 -5.44
CA ASP A 127 -17.38 -11.50 -4.37
C ASP A 127 -17.90 -12.43 -3.27
N LYS A 128 -19.15 -12.23 -2.83
CA LYS A 128 -19.80 -13.06 -1.80
C LYS A 128 -19.82 -14.54 -2.16
N ALA A 129 -20.07 -14.87 -3.44
CA ALA A 129 -20.06 -16.24 -3.94
C ALA A 129 -18.69 -16.93 -3.86
N LYS A 130 -17.60 -16.17 -3.72
CA LYS A 130 -16.22 -16.68 -3.62
C LYS A 130 -15.68 -16.69 -2.19
N LEU A 131 -16.40 -16.09 -1.23
CA LEU A 131 -15.98 -16.06 0.17
C LEU A 131 -16.30 -17.41 0.86
N PRO A 132 -15.47 -17.85 1.82
CA PRO A 132 -14.29 -17.17 2.36
C PRO A 132 -13.06 -17.24 1.45
N ILE A 133 -12.23 -16.19 1.49
CA ILE A 133 -10.95 -16.15 0.78
C ILE A 133 -9.84 -16.04 1.82
N SER A 134 -8.91 -17.00 1.80
CA SER A 134 -7.76 -17.05 2.70
C SER A 134 -6.47 -16.78 1.95
N TRP A 135 -5.58 -16.06 2.60
CA TRP A 135 -4.18 -15.90 2.18
C TRP A 135 -3.33 -15.90 3.45
N ARG A 136 -2.39 -16.85 3.53
CA ARG A 136 -1.63 -17.15 4.75
C ARG A 136 -2.57 -17.39 5.93
N ASN A 137 -2.38 -16.68 7.04
CA ASN A 137 -3.20 -16.77 8.25
C ASN A 137 -4.36 -15.75 8.28
N ARG A 138 -4.65 -15.06 7.17
CA ARG A 138 -5.72 -14.07 7.07
C ARG A 138 -6.87 -14.61 6.23
N THR A 139 -8.10 -14.43 6.71
CA THR A 139 -9.31 -14.91 6.01
C THR A 139 -10.33 -13.78 5.93
N ILE A 140 -10.68 -13.40 4.70
CA ILE A 140 -11.79 -12.49 4.41
C ILE A 140 -13.06 -13.33 4.34
N THR A 141 -14.10 -12.88 5.03
CA THR A 141 -15.41 -13.55 5.14
C THR A 141 -16.54 -12.54 4.94
N ASN A 142 -17.77 -13.02 4.76
CA ASN A 142 -18.96 -12.16 4.66
C ASN A 142 -19.16 -11.22 5.86
N ASN A 143 -18.65 -11.58 7.04
CA ASN A 143 -18.75 -10.75 8.24
C ASN A 143 -17.94 -9.46 8.16
N HIS A 144 -17.00 -9.36 7.21
CA HIS A 144 -16.22 -8.16 7.00
C HIS A 144 -16.98 -7.10 6.19
N GLN A 145 -18.17 -7.39 5.64
CA GLN A 145 -18.94 -6.42 4.87
C GLN A 145 -19.13 -5.10 5.63
N HIS A 146 -18.78 -3.98 4.98
CA HIS A 146 -18.76 -2.62 5.52
C HIS A 146 -17.83 -2.38 6.72
N GLN A 147 -17.06 -3.38 7.16
CA GLN A 147 -16.08 -3.23 8.23
C GLN A 147 -14.83 -2.51 7.71
N HIS A 148 -14.25 -1.71 8.60
CA HIS A 148 -12.99 -1.03 8.32
C HIS A 148 -11.82 -2.03 8.39
N LEU A 149 -10.89 -1.90 7.46
CA LEU A 149 -9.65 -2.66 7.45
C LEU A 149 -8.72 -2.14 8.55
N THR A 150 -8.41 -2.99 9.51
CA THR A 150 -7.49 -2.64 10.60
C THR A 150 -6.05 -3.03 10.26
N LEU A 151 -5.09 -2.31 10.83
CA LEU A 151 -3.66 -2.67 10.73
C LEU A 151 -3.36 -4.03 11.36
N ASP A 152 -4.15 -4.46 12.34
CA ASP A 152 -4.03 -5.81 12.92
C ASP A 152 -4.40 -6.90 11.94
N PHE A 153 -5.26 -6.62 10.95
CA PHE A 153 -5.65 -7.55 9.90
C PHE A 153 -4.70 -7.48 8.70
N PHE A 154 -4.33 -6.27 8.27
CA PHE A 154 -3.44 -6.03 7.14
C PHE A 154 -2.53 -4.83 7.44
N GLY A 155 -1.36 -5.12 8.00
CA GLY A 155 -0.38 -4.13 8.44
C GLY A 155 0.93 -4.21 7.67
N TYR A 156 2.05 -3.91 8.35
CA TYR A 156 3.39 -3.93 7.75
C TYR A 156 3.76 -5.29 7.15
N VAL A 157 3.53 -6.36 7.92
CA VAL A 157 3.93 -7.72 7.53
C VAL A 157 3.16 -8.15 6.30
N GLU A 158 1.83 -8.07 6.33
CA GLU A 158 0.98 -8.49 5.22
C GLU A 158 1.23 -7.65 3.96
N THR A 159 1.49 -6.34 4.11
CA THR A 159 1.80 -5.48 2.98
C THR A 159 3.12 -5.89 2.31
N TRP A 160 4.18 -6.10 3.10
CA TRP A 160 5.48 -6.50 2.58
C TRP A 160 5.45 -7.89 1.93
N ASP A 161 4.77 -8.82 2.58
CA ASP A 161 4.59 -10.19 2.11
C ASP A 161 3.82 -10.24 0.79
N LEU A 162 2.71 -9.50 0.70
CA LEU A 162 1.89 -9.48 -0.51
C LEU A 162 2.63 -8.81 -1.68
N PHE A 163 3.34 -7.71 -1.41
CA PHE A 163 4.20 -7.10 -2.41
C PHE A 163 5.33 -8.05 -2.87
N SER A 164 5.92 -8.81 -1.96
CA SER A 164 6.98 -9.78 -2.32
C SER A 164 6.45 -10.84 -3.28
N GLU A 165 5.21 -11.31 -3.09
CA GLU A 165 4.55 -12.24 -4.03
C GLU A 165 4.25 -11.58 -5.38
N PHE A 166 3.85 -10.30 -5.41
CA PHE A 166 3.69 -9.55 -6.66
C PHE A 166 5.00 -9.45 -7.44
N HIS A 167 6.09 -9.11 -6.75
CA HIS A 167 7.40 -8.97 -7.37
C HIS A 167 7.92 -10.32 -7.86
N ALA A 168 7.81 -11.39 -7.07
CA ALA A 168 8.19 -12.74 -7.48
C ALA A 168 7.41 -13.20 -8.72
N PHE A 169 6.10 -12.96 -8.75
CA PHE A 169 5.28 -13.24 -9.93
C PHE A 169 5.78 -12.50 -11.17
N ALA A 170 6.09 -11.20 -11.05
CA ALA A 170 6.62 -10.42 -12.15
C ALA A 170 7.95 -10.94 -12.68
N VAL A 171 8.86 -11.36 -11.80
CA VAL A 171 10.20 -11.82 -12.17
C VAL A 171 10.18 -13.24 -12.74
N GLU A 172 9.49 -14.14 -12.06
CA GLU A 172 9.64 -15.59 -12.25
C GLU A 172 8.55 -16.22 -13.14
N ARG A 173 7.38 -15.58 -13.27
CA ARG A 173 6.19 -16.19 -13.87
C ARG A 173 5.69 -15.50 -15.13
N LEU A 174 6.04 -14.24 -15.33
CA LEU A 174 5.69 -13.48 -16.53
C LEU A 174 6.74 -13.61 -17.63
N ASP A 175 6.31 -13.44 -18.88
CA ASP A 175 7.19 -13.49 -20.06
C ASP A 175 7.65 -12.09 -20.44
#